data_AF-X1Q9T1-F1
#
_entry.id   AF-X1Q9T1-F1
#
_cell.length_a   1.000
_cell.length_b   1.000
_cell.length_c   1.000
_cell.angle_alpha   90.00
_cell.angle_beta   90.00
_cell.angle_gamma   90.00
#
_symmetry.space_group_name_H-M   'P 1'
#
loop_
_entity.id
_entity.type
_entity.pdbx_description
1 polymer ?
#
loop_
_entity_poly.entity_id
_entity_poly.type
_entity_poly.pdbx_seq_one_letter_code
_entity_poly.pdbx_strand_id
1 'polypeptide(L)'
;LGGLPKIKVHCSILAVEGLRSAIENYEERHGLVKEKIPTTVEVVRRRLKKVMNPMAGLDLVRTNLVRDIKVKNGTVHVVIDLPPDHQFASAIKEEIMEKIEPLWDVKEVTVEFVE
;
A
#
# COMPACT_ATOMS: atom_id res chain seq x y z
N LEU A 1 24.45 -2.57 18.21
CA LEU A 1 23.06 -2.35 18.71
C LEU A 1 22.80 -0.85 18.72
N GLY A 2 22.77 -0.13 17.58
CA GLY A 2 21.77 -0.25 16.52
C GLY A 2 20.56 0.65 16.88
N GLY A 3 20.76 1.97 16.85
CA GLY A 3 19.96 2.97 17.55
C GLY A 3 18.46 2.93 17.27
N LEU A 4 17.68 2.84 18.36
CA LEU A 4 16.25 3.08 18.36
C LEU A 4 15.95 4.47 17.78
N PRO A 5 14.86 4.63 17.00
CA PRO A 5 14.48 5.93 16.44
C PRO A 5 14.36 6.98 17.55
N LYS A 6 14.85 8.20 17.29
CA LYS A 6 14.82 9.34 18.25
C LYS A 6 13.41 9.65 18.77
N ILE A 7 12.38 9.24 18.04
CA ILE A 7 10.99 9.46 18.39
C ILE A 7 10.52 8.30 19.28
N LYS A 8 10.30 8.59 20.56
CA LYS A 8 9.59 7.68 21.47
C LYS A 8 8.10 7.70 21.11
N VAL A 9 7.68 6.87 20.17
CA VAL A 9 6.25 6.63 19.94
C VAL A 9 5.76 5.74 21.08
N HIS A 10 4.75 6.19 21.82
CA HIS A 10 4.19 5.37 22.89
C HIS A 10 3.41 4.20 22.27
N CYS A 11 3.55 2.99 22.81
CA CYS A 11 2.91 1.78 22.28
C CYS A 11 1.39 1.95 22.10
N SER A 12 0.76 2.79 22.92
CA SER A 12 -0.67 3.12 22.79
C SER A 12 -1.00 3.83 21.48
N ILE A 13 -0.12 4.70 20.96
CA ILE A 13 -0.35 5.42 19.69
C ILE A 13 -0.30 4.44 18.52
N LEU A 14 0.72 3.57 18.49
CA LEU A 14 0.83 2.53 17.45
C LEU A 14 -0.36 1.55 17.49
N ALA A 15 -0.81 1.17 18.69
CA ALA A 15 -1.99 0.33 18.87
C ALA A 15 -3.26 1.00 18.35
N VAL A 16 -3.47 2.29 18.65
CA VAL A 16 -4.63 3.05 18.17
C VAL A 16 -4.61 3.21 16.65
N GLU A 17 -3.47 3.51 16.04
CA GLU A 17 -3.34 3.61 14.58
C GLU A 17 -3.61 2.27 13.88
N GLY A 18 -3.11 1.16 14.45
CA GLY A 18 -3.35 -0.19 13.95
C GLY A 18 -4.83 -0.56 14.00
N LEU A 19 -5.49 -0.33 15.13
CA LEU A 19 -6.92 -0.58 15.32
C LEU A 19 -7.79 0.24 14.35
N ARG A 20 -7.53 1.54 14.22
CA ARG A 20 -8.26 2.40 13.27
C ARG A 20 -8.09 1.92 11.83
N SER A 21 -6.87 1.59 11.43
CA SER A 21 -6.58 1.02 10.11
C SER A 21 -7.30 -0.30 9.85
N ALA A 22 -7.46 -1.14 10.89
CA ALA A 22 -8.16 -2.42 10.77
C ALA A 22 -9.68 -2.21 10.60
N ILE A 23 -10.27 -1.25 11.32
CA ILE A 23 -11.69 -0.90 11.20
C ILE A 23 -11.98 -0.34 9.80
N GLU A 24 -11.18 0.62 9.31
CA GLU A 24 -11.36 1.20 7.97
C GLU A 24 -11.31 0.12 6.87
N ASN A 25 -10.32 -0.78 6.94
CA ASN A 25 -10.22 -1.91 6.00
C ASN A 25 -11.45 -2.84 6.06
N TYR A 26 -11.99 -3.09 7.26
CA TYR A 26 -13.18 -3.90 7.43
C TYR A 26 -14.40 -3.24 6.81
N GLU A 27 -14.59 -1.94 7.05
CA GLU A 27 -15.69 -1.15 6.49
C GLU A 27 -15.62 -1.08 4.96
N GLU A 28 -14.45 -0.91 4.37
CA GLU A 28 -14.24 -0.94 2.91
C GLU A 28 -14.60 -2.29 2.30
N ARG A 29 -14.10 -3.40 2.88
CA ARG A 29 -14.40 -4.76 2.40
C ARG A 29 -15.89 -5.12 2.50
N HIS A 30 -16.61 -4.54 3.44
CA HIS A 30 -18.04 -4.83 3.68
C HIS A 30 -18.97 -3.74 3.15
N GLY A 31 -18.44 -2.75 2.41
CA GLY A 31 -19.25 -1.66 1.82
C GLY A 31 -19.91 -0.73 2.84
N LEU A 32 -19.41 -0.68 4.07
CA LEU A 32 -19.92 0.15 5.17
C LEU A 32 -19.36 1.58 5.16
N VAL A 33 -18.56 1.92 4.14
CA VAL A 33 -17.89 3.22 4.01
C VAL A 33 -18.93 4.34 3.90
N LYS A 34 -18.98 5.19 4.94
CA LYS A 34 -19.94 6.31 5.02
C LYS A 34 -19.55 7.49 4.12
N GLU A 35 -18.25 7.69 3.88
CA GLU A 35 -17.72 8.78 3.07
C GLU A 35 -17.03 8.24 1.81
N LYS A 36 -17.66 8.44 0.65
CA LYS A 36 -17.13 8.04 -0.65
C LYS A 36 -16.05 9.02 -1.12
N ILE A 37 -14.87 8.94 -0.51
CA ILE A 37 -13.71 9.75 -0.89
C ILE A 37 -13.09 9.14 -2.14
N PRO A 38 -12.95 9.88 -3.26
CA PRO A 38 -12.32 9.37 -4.47
C PRO A 38 -10.86 9.00 -4.20
N THR A 39 -10.42 7.89 -4.77
CA THR A 39 -9.04 7.41 -4.67
C THR A 39 -8.11 8.38 -5.39
N THR A 40 -7.21 8.99 -4.63
CA THR A 40 -6.13 9.84 -5.14
C THR A 40 -4.80 9.09 -5.09
N VAL A 41 -3.81 9.61 -5.80
CA VAL A 41 -2.43 9.08 -5.76
C VAL A 41 -1.89 9.00 -4.33
N GLU A 42 -2.26 9.95 -3.46
CA GLU A 42 -1.85 9.94 -2.05
C GLU A 42 -2.47 8.80 -1.25
N VAL A 43 -3.72 8.44 -1.53
CA VAL A 43 -4.40 7.29 -0.91
C VAL A 43 -3.69 6.01 -1.31
N VAL A 44 -3.42 5.82 -2.61
CA VAL A 44 -2.68 4.66 -3.12
C VAL A 44 -1.28 4.60 -2.49
N ARG A 45 -0.56 5.72 -2.44
CA ARG A 45 0.76 5.79 -1.80
C ARG A 45 0.71 5.42 -0.32
N ARG A 46 -0.35 5.82 0.40
CA ARG A 46 -0.55 5.45 1.81
C ARG A 46 -0.81 3.96 1.97
N ARG A 47 -1.54 3.33 1.04
CA ARG A 47 -1.77 1.88 1.02
C ARG A 47 -0.48 1.12 0.73
N LEU A 48 0.29 1.56 -0.26
CA LEU A 48 1.58 0.95 -0.62
C LEU A 48 2.62 1.01 0.51
N LYS A 49 2.55 1.98 1.43
CA LYS A 49 3.39 2.00 2.66
C LYS A 49 3.13 0.81 3.59
N LYS A 50 1.99 0.14 3.47
CA LYS A 50 1.67 -1.07 4.24
C LYS A 50 2.15 -2.34 3.56
N VAL A 51 2.58 -2.25 2.29
CA VAL A 51 3.10 -3.37 1.50
C VAL A 51 4.59 -3.52 1.80
N MET A 52 4.99 -4.72 2.23
CA MET A 52 6.36 -4.97 2.67
C MET A 52 7.26 -5.33 1.48
N ASN A 53 8.45 -4.72 1.42
CA ASN A 53 9.52 -5.19 0.55
C ASN A 53 10.28 -6.32 1.27
N PRO A 54 10.13 -7.59 0.87
CA PRO A 54 10.83 -8.72 1.48
C PRO A 54 12.36 -8.67 1.32
N MET A 55 12.89 -7.93 0.34
CA MET A 55 14.34 -7.81 0.11
C MET A 55 15.03 -6.91 1.14
N ALA A 56 14.37 -5.81 1.50
CA ALA A 56 14.93 -4.78 2.39
C ALA A 56 14.31 -4.78 3.79
N GLY A 57 13.22 -5.53 4.01
CA GLY A 57 12.46 -5.55 5.27
C GLY A 57 11.78 -4.22 5.60
N LEU A 58 11.60 -3.34 4.62
CA LEU A 58 10.99 -2.01 4.72
C LEU A 58 9.84 -1.89 3.74
N ASP A 59 9.02 -0.84 3.80
CA ASP A 59 7.91 -0.69 2.85
C ASP A 59 8.37 -0.27 1.44
N LEU A 60 7.54 -0.58 0.43
CA LEU A 60 7.82 -0.27 -0.98
C LEU A 60 8.08 1.21 -1.25
N VAL A 61 7.44 2.10 -0.48
CA VAL A 61 7.59 3.55 -0.65
C VAL A 61 8.89 4.05 -0.04
N ARG A 62 9.31 3.53 1.13
CA ARG A 62 10.60 3.86 1.75
C ARG A 62 11.80 3.31 1.00
N THR A 63 11.63 2.17 0.33
CA THR A 63 12.68 1.53 -0.47
C THR A 63 12.82 2.14 -1.86
N ASN A 64 12.02 3.17 -2.20
CA ASN A 64 11.97 3.81 -3.51
C ASN A 64 11.75 2.84 -4.68
N LEU A 65 11.15 1.67 -4.42
CA LEU A 65 10.77 0.70 -5.45
C LEU A 65 9.61 1.19 -6.31
N VAL A 66 8.75 2.06 -5.77
CA VAL A 66 7.62 2.60 -6.53
C VAL A 66 8.11 3.76 -7.38
N ARG A 67 8.17 3.55 -8.70
CA ARG A 67 8.68 4.52 -9.67
C ARG A 67 7.64 5.55 -10.07
N ASP A 68 6.41 5.11 -10.30
CA ASP A 68 5.29 6.00 -10.62
C ASP A 68 3.94 5.41 -10.18
N ILE A 69 2.98 6.27 -9.90
CA ILE A 69 1.61 5.90 -9.53
C ILE A 69 0.65 6.78 -10.32
N LYS A 70 -0.20 6.16 -11.15
CA LYS A 70 -1.24 6.86 -11.90
C LYS A 70 -2.61 6.34 -11.47
N VAL A 71 -3.52 7.25 -11.17
CA VAL A 71 -4.93 6.93 -10.89
C VAL A 71 -5.79 7.67 -11.90
N LYS A 72 -6.59 6.93 -12.69
CA LYS A 72 -7.51 7.50 -13.68
C LYS A 72 -8.82 6.73 -13.69
N ASN A 73 -9.94 7.41 -13.41
CA ASN A 73 -11.31 6.88 -13.57
C ASN A 73 -11.55 5.47 -12.96
N GLY A 74 -10.92 5.18 -11.82
CA GLY A 74 -11.01 3.88 -11.14
C GLY A 74 -9.98 2.84 -11.61
N THR A 75 -9.10 3.16 -12.55
CA THR A 75 -7.94 2.34 -12.89
C THR A 75 -6.70 2.87 -12.15
N VAL A 76 -6.05 1.99 -11.39
CA VAL A 76 -4.81 2.28 -10.67
C VAL A 76 -3.65 1.59 -11.37
N HIS A 77 -2.70 2.36 -11.89
CA HIS A 77 -1.48 1.87 -12.51
C HIS A 77 -0.30 2.15 -11.58
N VAL A 78 0.40 1.10 -11.16
CA VAL A 78 1.58 1.18 -10.29
C VAL A 78 2.79 0.65 -11.05
N VAL A 79 3.83 1.48 -11.16
CA VAL A 79 5.09 1.09 -11.79
C VAL A 79 6.12 0.79 -10.70
N ILE A 80 6.68 -0.42 -10.74
CA ILE A 80 7.64 -0.93 -9.76
C ILE A 80 8.98 -1.12 -10.46
N ASP A 81 10.04 -0.59 -9.85
CA ASP A 81 11.43 -0.69 -10.27
C ASP A 81 12.03 -2.03 -9.80
N LEU A 82 11.57 -3.13 -10.38
CA LEU A 82 11.97 -4.50 -10.03
C LEU A 82 11.85 -5.38 -11.29
N PRO A 83 12.73 -6.37 -11.50
CA PRO A 83 12.65 -7.20 -12.68
C PRO A 83 11.43 -8.13 -12.55
N PRO A 84 10.69 -8.39 -13.64
CA PRO A 84 9.52 -9.27 -13.61
C PRO A 84 9.87 -10.72 -13.26
N ASP A 85 11.12 -11.13 -13.48
CA ASP A 85 11.65 -12.47 -13.13
C ASP A 85 12.11 -12.57 -11.65
N HIS A 86 11.95 -11.50 -10.86
CA HIS A 86 12.33 -11.54 -9.46
C HIS A 86 11.42 -12.49 -8.65
N GLN A 87 12.01 -13.28 -7.77
CA GLN A 87 11.30 -14.23 -6.91
C GLN A 87 10.18 -13.61 -6.04
N PHE A 88 10.21 -12.30 -5.83
CA PHE A 88 9.22 -11.56 -5.03
C PHE A 88 8.24 -10.74 -5.89
N ALA A 89 8.40 -10.69 -7.21
CA ALA A 89 7.52 -9.90 -8.09
C ALA A 89 6.06 -10.33 -7.95
N SER A 90 5.79 -11.64 -7.95
CA SER A 90 4.44 -12.19 -7.75
C SER A 90 3.86 -11.84 -6.38
N ALA A 91 4.63 -12.01 -5.31
CA ALA A 91 4.17 -11.71 -3.95
C ALA A 91 3.85 -10.21 -3.77
N ILE A 92 4.72 -9.34 -4.29
CA ILE A 92 4.50 -7.88 -4.25
C ILE A 92 3.26 -7.52 -5.07
N LYS A 93 3.08 -8.09 -6.26
CA LYS A 93 1.89 -7.87 -7.09
C LYS A 93 0.60 -8.25 -6.36
N GLU A 94 0.56 -9.44 -5.77
CA GLU A 94 -0.59 -9.93 -5.03
C GLU A 94 -0.91 -9.04 -3.82
N GLU A 95 0.11 -8.65 -3.05
CA GLU A 95 -0.09 -7.80 -1.88
C GLU A 95 -0.61 -6.40 -2.27
N ILE A 96 -0.13 -5.85 -3.38
CA ILE A 96 -0.63 -4.58 -3.93
C ILE A 96 -2.10 -4.72 -4.35
N MET A 97 -2.45 -5.78 -5.06
CA MET A 97 -3.83 -6.04 -5.47
C MET A 97 -4.73 -6.18 -4.24
N GLU A 98 -4.35 -6.96 -3.23
CA GLU A 98 -5.15 -7.16 -2.01
C GLU A 98 -5.43 -5.85 -1.23
N LYS A 99 -4.52 -4.86 -1.32
CA LYS A 99 -4.67 -3.57 -0.64
C LYS A 99 -5.42 -2.52 -1.45
N ILE A 100 -5.39 -2.61 -2.78
CA ILE A 100 -5.97 -1.60 -3.68
C ILE A 100 -7.36 -2.04 -4.19
N GLU A 101 -7.59 -3.33 -4.45
CA GLU A 101 -8.88 -3.86 -4.92
C GLU A 101 -10.08 -3.56 -4.00
N PRO A 102 -9.95 -3.57 -2.65
CA PRO A 102 -11.09 -3.27 -1.77
C PRO A 102 -11.54 -1.81 -1.80
N LEU A 103 -10.82 -0.91 -2.49
CA LEU A 103 -11.23 0.49 -2.61
C LEU A 103 -12.50 0.58 -3.44
N TRP A 104 -13.51 1.28 -2.91
CA TRP A 104 -14.87 1.30 -3.45
C TRP A 104 -14.99 1.86 -4.87
N ASP A 105 -14.03 2.68 -5.33
CA ASP A 105 -14.01 3.31 -6.65
C ASP A 105 -12.99 2.68 -7.62
N VAL A 106 -12.27 1.64 -7.19
CA VAL A 106 -11.30 0.93 -8.03
C VAL A 106 -12.02 -0.16 -8.82
N LYS A 107 -11.81 -0.15 -10.13
CA LYS A 107 -12.33 -1.12 -11.10
C LYS A 107 -11.24 -2.07 -11.60
N GLU A 108 -10.02 -1.55 -11.73
CA GLU A 108 -8.91 -2.28 -12.31
C GLU A 108 -7.59 -1.83 -11.67
N VAL A 109 -6.73 -2.79 -11.36
CA VAL A 109 -5.39 -2.56 -10.83
C VAL A 109 -4.38 -3.18 -11.77
N THR A 110 -3.50 -2.35 -12.32
CA THR A 110 -2.41 -2.76 -13.21
C THR A 110 -1.09 -2.51 -12.50
N VAL A 111 -0.28 -3.55 -12.37
CA VAL A 111 1.07 -3.47 -11.80
C VAL A 111 2.06 -3.78 -12.91
N GLU A 112 2.93 -2.83 -13.21
CA GLU A 112 3.97 -2.92 -14.22
C GLU A 112 5.33 -2.96 -13.55
N PHE A 113 6.16 -3.92 -13.97
CA PHE A 113 7.52 -4.10 -13.50
C PHE A 113 8.47 -3.58 -14.58
N VAL A 114 9.30 -2.61 -14.23
CA VAL A 114 10.30 -2.01 -15.14
C VAL A 114 11.68 -2.18 -14.51
N GLU A 115 12.57 -2.86 -15.22
CA GLU A 115 14.01 -2.88 -14.94
C GLU A 115 14.78 -2.89 -16.27
#